data_AF-A0A7G9YZX3-F1
#
_entry.id   AF-A0A7G9YZX3-F1
#
_cell.length_a   1.000
_cell.length_b   1.000
_cell.length_c   1.000
_cell.angle_alpha   90.00
_cell.angle_beta   90.00
_cell.angle_gamma   90.00
#
_symmetry.space_group_name_H-M   'P 1'
#
loop_
_entity.id
_entity.type
_entity.pdbx_description
1 polymer ?
#
loop_
_entity_poly.entity_id
_entity_poly.type
_entity_poly.pdbx_seq_one_letter_code
_entity_poly.pdbx_strand_id
1 'polypeptide(L)' 'MAKKLTEEEMLAEALKDPKIKKVWGALKDIIPEAIAEYKEKKEHERSTDSGD' A
#
# COMPACT_ATOMS: atom_id res chain seq x y z
N MET A 1 16.47 -24.25 -15.30
CA MET A 1 15.41 -23.26 -15.60
C MET A 1 15.02 -22.58 -14.30
N ALA A 2 15.00 -21.24 -14.24
CA ALA A 2 14.48 -20.54 -13.06
C ALA A 2 12.96 -20.64 -13.07
N LYS A 3 12.36 -21.19 -12.01
CA LYS A 3 10.90 -21.10 -11.81
C LYS A 3 10.55 -19.64 -11.57
N LYS A 4 9.58 -19.11 -12.31
CA LYS A 4 8.98 -17.81 -11.99
C LYS A 4 8.12 -18.00 -10.74
N LEU A 5 8.43 -17.26 -9.69
CA LEU A 5 7.60 -17.18 -8.49
C LEU A 5 6.34 -16.39 -8.81
N THR A 6 5.25 -16.70 -8.13
CA THR A 6 4.05 -15.85 -8.07
C THR A 6 4.32 -14.61 -7.22
N GLU A 7 3.47 -13.59 -7.31
CA GLU A 7 3.64 -12.37 -6.48
C GLU A 7 3.60 -12.69 -4.97
N GLU A 8 2.74 -13.61 -4.54
CA GLU A 8 2.71 -14.07 -3.15
C GLU A 8 4.00 -14.78 -2.74
N GLU A 9 4.54 -15.63 -3.60
CA GLU A 9 5.81 -16.32 -3.33
C GLU A 9 7.00 -15.35 -3.33
N MET A 10 7.03 -14.37 -4.23
CA MET A 10 8.06 -13.31 -4.25
C MET A 10 8.00 -12.47 -2.98
N LEU A 11 6.80 -12.11 -2.53
CA LEU A 11 6.61 -11.38 -1.29
C LEU A 11 7.06 -12.23 -0.10
N ALA A 12 6.67 -13.50 -0.03
CA ALA A 12 7.09 -14.41 1.03
C ALA A 12 8.62 -14.58 1.07
N GLU A 13 9.28 -14.65 -0.09
CA GLU A 13 10.73 -14.71 -0.19
C GLU A 13 11.40 -13.40 0.27
N ALA A 14 10.91 -12.25 -0.18
CA ALA A 14 11.43 -10.93 0.22
C ALA A 14 11.28 -10.68 1.73
N LEU A 15 10.19 -11.14 2.34
CA LEU A 15 9.94 -11.01 3.78
C LEU A 15 10.81 -11.93 4.65
N LYS A 16 11.61 -12.83 4.06
CA LYS A 16 12.66 -13.55 4.79
C LYS A 16 13.81 -12.62 5.19
N ASP A 17 14.04 -11.54 4.46
CA ASP A 17 15.03 -10.54 4.85
C ASP A 17 14.48 -9.70 6.03
N PRO A 18 15.18 -9.68 7.18
CA PRO A 18 14.69 -9.00 8.37
C PRO A 18 14.60 -7.47 8.22
N LYS A 19 15.41 -6.85 7.35
CA LYS A 19 15.32 -5.41 7.05
C LYS A 19 14.08 -5.12 6.23
N ILE A 20 13.81 -5.92 5.19
CA ILE A 20 12.61 -5.80 4.36
C ILE A 20 11.37 -6.03 5.22
N LYS A 21 11.36 -7.08 6.03
CA LYS A 21 10.24 -7.38 6.96
C LYS A 21 9.94 -6.23 7.90
N LYS A 22 10.97 -5.58 8.46
CA LYS A 22 10.80 -4.43 9.38
C LYS A 22 10.17 -3.23 8.67
N VAL A 23 10.67 -2.89 7.49
CA VAL A 23 10.13 -1.77 6.69
C VAL A 23 8.71 -2.08 6.21
N TRP A 24 8.47 -3.29 5.72
CA TRP A 24 7.15 -3.74 5.29
C TRP A 24 6.13 -3.70 6.43
N GLY A 25 6.52 -4.12 7.63
CA GLY A 25 5.67 -4.02 8.82
C GLY A 25 5.24 -2.58 9.09
N ALA A 26 6.18 -1.63 9.08
CA ALA A 26 5.86 -0.21 9.28
C ALA A 26 4.95 0.36 8.17
N LEU A 27 5.21 -0.01 6.91
CA LEU A 27 4.42 0.46 5.77
C LEU A 27 3.02 -0.14 5.73
N LYS A 28 2.84 -1.39 6.18
CA LYS A 28 1.55 -2.08 6.16
C LYS A 28 0.49 -1.36 7.00
N ASP A 29 0.91 -0.67 8.05
CA ASP A 29 0.01 0.09 8.93
C ASP A 29 -0.24 1.51 8.39
N ILE A 30 0.79 2.16 7.81
CA ILE A 30 0.71 3.56 7.33
C ILE A 30 -0.04 3.68 6.00
N ILE A 31 0.19 2.76 5.06
CA ILE A 31 -0.36 2.87 3.70
C ILE A 31 -1.91 2.89 3.69
N PRO A 32 -2.63 2.03 4.42
CA PRO A 32 -4.08 2.07 4.46
C PRO A 32 -4.64 3.39 4.98
N GLU A 33 -4.02 3.96 6.01
CA GLU A 33 -4.41 5.25 6.59
C GLU A 33 -4.20 6.38 5.57
N ALA A 34 -3.03 6.44 4.93
CA ALA A 34 -2.73 7.44 3.90
C ALA A 34 -3.68 7.33 2.69
N ILE A 35 -4.06 6.10 2.30
CA ILE A 35 -5.06 5.87 1.25
C ILE A 35 -6.45 6.35 1.69
N ALA A 36 -6.84 6.10 2.94
CA ALA A 36 -8.12 6.55 3.47
C ALA A 36 -8.20 8.09 3.50
N GLU A 37 -7.18 8.75 4.04
CA GLU A 37 -7.09 10.22 4.07
C GLU A 37 -7.13 10.83 2.66
N TYR A 38 -6.41 10.24 1.70
CA TYR A 38 -6.44 10.70 0.32
C TYR A 38 -7.83 10.58 -0.31
N LYS A 39 -8.54 9.47 -0.06
CA LYS A 39 -9.90 9.27 -0.58
C LYS A 39 -10.88 10.26 0.03
N GLU A 40 -10.80 10.50 1.33
CA GLU A 40 -11.64 11.46 2.04
C GLU A 40 -11.44 12.88 1.49
N LYS A 41 -10.18 13.32 1.31
CA LYS A 41 -9.87 14.62 0.70
C LYS A 41 -10.43 14.73 -0.71
N LYS A 42 -10.29 13.68 -1.54
CA LYS A 42 -10.82 13.67 -2.91
C LYS A 42 -12.33 13.71 -2.96
N GLU A 43 -13.02 13.04 -2.05
CA GLU A 43 -14.47 13.09 -1.93
C GLU A 43 -14.95 14.48 -1.49
N HIS A 44 -14.23 15.12 -0.57
CA HIS A 44 -14.52 16.47 -0.12
C HIS A 44 -14.33 17.51 -1.23
N GLU A 45 -13.20 17.47 -1.95
CA GLU A 45 -12.92 18.34 -3.11
C GLU A 45 -13.99 18.20 -4.20
N ARG A 46 -14.42 16.97 -4.49
CA ARG A 46 -15.45 16.69 -5.50
C ARG A 46 -16.81 17.25 -5.09
N SER A 47 -17.11 17.27 -3.78
CA SER A 47 -18.37 17.79 -3.26
C SER A 47 -18.43 19.32 -3.28
N THR A 48 -17.28 20.00 -3.21
CA THR A 48 -17.17 21.47 -3.27
C THR A 48 -17.12 22.04 -4.69
N ASP A 49 -16.83 21.23 -5.71
CA ASP A 49 -16.72 21.67 -7.12
C ASP A 49 -18.06 21.61 -7.89
N SER A 50 -19.14 21.13 -7.26
CA SER A 50 -20.47 20.97 -7.90
C SER A 50 -21.47 22.08 -7.57
N GLY A 51 -21.00 23.29 -7.23
CA GLY A 51 -21.84 24.40 -6.79
C GLY A 51 -21.47 25.76 -7.38
N ASP A 52 -21.64 25.93 -8.70
CA ASP A 52 -21.86 27.22 -9.36
C ASP A 52 -22.67 27.01 -10.66
#